data_AF-A0AAX3PHR4-F1
#
_entry.id   AF-A0AAX3PHR4-F1
#
_cell.length_a   1.000
_cell.length_b   1.000
_cell.length_c   1.000
_cell.angle_alpha   90.00
_cell.angle_beta   90.00
_cell.angle_gamma   90.00
#
_symmetry.space_group_name_H-M   'P 1'
#
loop_
_entity.id
_entity.type
_entity.pdbx_description
1 polymer ?
#
loop_
_entity_poly.entity_id
_entity_poly.type
_entity_poly.pdbx_seq_one_letter_code
_entity_poly.pdbx_strand_id
1 'polypeptide(L)'
;MMSETENNSQLPKPLVLENVDLRDFEYMPLDVVRFRDSDFTALVEAEAFRAGFLLMCASWHQVPAGSIPNDDRVLSNLAGFGRVVKEWEKFKEEALHGWILCDDNRYYHPVVSEKALESWKSKREYSYKKFADRIRKANKQLPEHQQITIPSFDVWVSAGMPSDWSNDSTRKISESQIASNNFPKEHVSVSEVVPKEAQNNSAGIPSENALKGTEHNIREHNINNNKNICPPSGEPEPAKNQNFKKEIQEIFEFWKTTLAKSNQTLLSDKRKAKIHARLKEGYAVEQIKQAIIGCSKSAYHVENKYTDIELICRDAGKLDRFIEMSNPTGQQNPQPSQPIDLSKYKDIEGAW
;
A
#
# COMPACT_ATOMS: atom_id res chain seq x y z
N MET A 1 -54.64 28.24 -17.20
CA MET A 1 -53.64 27.35 -17.84
C MET A 1 -52.31 27.67 -17.20
N MET A 2 -51.90 26.84 -16.23
CA MET A 2 -50.57 26.92 -15.62
C MET A 2 -49.58 26.26 -16.57
N SER A 3 -48.58 27.03 -17.00
CA SER A 3 -47.44 26.54 -17.75
C SER A 3 -46.47 25.85 -16.80
N GLU A 4 -46.44 24.52 -16.84
CA GLU A 4 -45.37 23.71 -16.26
C GLU A 4 -44.07 24.01 -17.01
N THR A 5 -43.11 24.62 -16.32
CA THR A 5 -41.75 24.76 -16.80
C THR A 5 -41.03 23.43 -16.60
N GLU A 6 -40.78 22.71 -17.70
CA GLU A 6 -39.88 21.56 -17.77
C GLU A 6 -38.49 21.97 -17.26
N ASN A 7 -38.16 21.56 -16.03
CA ASN A 7 -36.84 21.76 -15.44
C ASN A 7 -35.93 20.64 -15.97
N ASN A 8 -35.24 20.90 -17.08
CA ASN A 8 -34.31 19.97 -17.70
C ASN A 8 -33.06 19.85 -16.81
N SER A 9 -33.11 19.01 -15.78
CA SER A 9 -32.04 18.85 -14.78
C SER A 9 -30.85 18.13 -15.39
N GLN A 10 -29.93 18.90 -15.99
CA GLN A 10 -28.67 18.38 -16.49
C GLN A 10 -27.83 17.85 -15.32
N LEU A 11 -27.40 16.59 -15.41
CA LEU A 11 -26.53 15.97 -14.40
C LEU A 11 -25.20 16.74 -14.29
N PRO A 12 -24.59 16.82 -13.09
CA PRO A 12 -23.32 17.49 -12.88
C PRO A 12 -22.17 16.76 -13.60
N LYS A 13 -21.07 17.49 -13.80
CA LYS A 13 -19.81 16.93 -14.29
C LYS A 13 -19.14 16.04 -13.22
N PRO A 14 -18.34 15.04 -13.61
CA PRO A 14 -17.54 14.21 -12.69
C PRO A 14 -16.75 15.03 -11.68
N LEU A 15 -16.70 14.56 -10.43
CA LEU A 15 -15.98 15.25 -9.36
C LEU A 15 -14.45 15.07 -9.45
N VAL A 16 -13.99 14.08 -10.22
CA VAL A 16 -12.58 13.84 -10.52
C VAL A 16 -12.40 13.59 -12.01
N LEU A 17 -11.16 13.76 -12.51
CA LEU A 17 -10.83 13.46 -13.90
C LEU A 17 -10.86 11.94 -14.15
N GLU A 18 -11.25 11.53 -15.35
CA GLU A 18 -11.35 10.13 -15.78
C GLU A 18 -10.06 9.32 -15.58
N ASN A 19 -8.90 9.98 -15.60
CA ASN A 19 -7.58 9.36 -15.52
C ASN A 19 -7.01 9.29 -14.09
N VAL A 20 -7.79 9.64 -13.07
CA VAL A 20 -7.36 9.50 -11.67
C VAL A 20 -7.36 8.02 -11.29
N ASP A 21 -6.17 7.41 -11.32
CA ASP A 21 -5.94 6.00 -10.99
C ASP A 21 -5.07 5.85 -9.73
N LEU A 22 -5.68 5.28 -8.68
CA LEU A 22 -5.08 5.03 -7.37
C LEU A 22 -5.07 3.54 -7.00
N ARG A 23 -5.20 2.62 -7.97
CA ARG A 23 -5.17 1.17 -7.72
C ARG A 23 -3.86 0.68 -7.11
N ASP A 24 -2.77 1.43 -7.25
CA ASP A 24 -1.47 1.20 -6.61
C ASP A 24 -1.39 1.70 -5.16
N PHE A 25 -2.41 2.40 -4.65
CA PHE A 25 -2.48 2.87 -3.26
C PHE A 25 -3.19 1.82 -2.40
N GLU A 26 -2.45 1.13 -1.54
CA GLU A 26 -2.98 0.10 -0.65
C GLU A 26 -4.01 0.65 0.35
N TYR A 27 -3.86 1.90 0.78
CA TYR A 27 -4.68 2.52 1.83
C TYR A 27 -5.52 3.67 1.30
N MET A 28 -6.79 3.72 1.71
CA MET A 28 -7.69 4.86 1.54
C MET A 28 -7.63 5.75 2.80
N PRO A 29 -7.29 7.05 2.68
CA PRO A 29 -7.39 7.99 3.80
C PRO A 29 -8.82 8.12 4.30
N LEU A 30 -9.03 8.03 5.62
CA LEU A 30 -10.33 8.23 6.26
C LEU A 30 -10.23 9.38 7.26
N ASP A 31 -11.04 10.42 7.06
CA ASP A 31 -11.27 11.43 8.10
C ASP A 31 -12.28 10.87 9.10
N VAL A 32 -11.75 10.34 10.20
CA VAL A 32 -12.53 9.60 11.19
C VAL A 32 -13.60 10.46 11.85
N VAL A 33 -13.31 11.73 12.15
CA VAL A 33 -14.28 12.62 12.82
C VAL A 33 -15.37 13.01 11.84
N ARG A 34 -15.00 13.44 10.63
CA ARG A 34 -15.96 13.79 9.58
C ARG A 34 -16.86 12.62 9.21
N PHE A 35 -16.33 11.39 9.21
CA PHE A 35 -17.11 10.19 8.93
C PHE A 35 -18.03 9.83 10.10
N ARG A 36 -17.48 9.70 11.31
CA ARG A 36 -18.23 9.28 12.51
C ARG A 36 -19.39 10.23 12.83
N ASP A 37 -19.19 11.53 12.64
CA ASP A 37 -20.16 12.57 13.00
C ASP A 37 -21.04 12.99 11.81
N SER A 38 -21.03 12.23 10.70
CA SER A 38 -21.85 12.52 9.52
C SER A 38 -23.31 12.11 9.68
N ASP A 39 -24.20 12.71 8.90
CA ASP A 39 -25.60 12.27 8.81
C ASP A 39 -25.70 10.81 8.34
N PHE A 40 -24.75 10.34 7.53
CA PHE A 40 -24.70 8.96 7.08
C PHE A 40 -24.57 7.97 8.24
N THR A 41 -23.67 8.21 9.20
CA THR A 41 -23.52 7.32 10.37
C THR A 41 -24.67 7.44 11.36
N ALA A 42 -25.40 8.56 11.36
CA ALA A 42 -26.46 8.84 12.31
C ALA A 42 -27.85 8.38 11.85
N LEU A 43 -28.13 8.42 10.54
CA LEU A 43 -29.49 8.29 10.01
C LEU A 43 -29.79 6.95 9.33
N VAL A 44 -28.78 6.24 8.81
CA VAL A 44 -29.00 5.04 7.99
C VAL A 44 -29.10 3.76 8.82
N GLU A 45 -29.82 2.76 8.31
CA GLU A 45 -29.89 1.43 8.90
C GLU A 45 -28.52 0.73 8.90
N ALA A 46 -28.27 -0.15 9.86
CA ALA A 46 -26.98 -0.86 10.00
C ALA A 46 -26.53 -1.59 8.72
N GLU A 47 -27.46 -2.17 7.96
CA GLU A 47 -27.15 -2.88 6.72
C GLU A 47 -26.80 -1.92 5.58
N ALA A 48 -27.53 -0.79 5.47
CA ALA A 48 -27.22 0.29 4.55
C ALA A 48 -25.88 0.96 4.90
N PHE A 49 -25.56 1.11 6.19
CA PHE A 49 -24.28 1.61 6.67
C PHE A 49 -23.12 0.72 6.21
N ARG A 50 -23.23 -0.60 6.46
CA ARG A 50 -22.25 -1.60 6.02
C ARG A 50 -22.05 -1.52 4.50
N ALA A 51 -23.14 -1.48 3.74
CA ALA A 51 -23.12 -1.41 2.29
C ALA A 51 -22.46 -0.12 1.78
N GLY A 52 -22.90 1.05 2.27
CA GLY A 52 -22.35 2.33 1.85
C GLY A 52 -20.87 2.48 2.19
N PHE A 53 -20.42 2.01 3.37
CA PHE A 53 -19.00 2.01 3.70
C PHE A 53 -18.16 1.10 2.77
N LEU A 54 -18.67 -0.07 2.39
CA LEU A 54 -18.01 -0.92 1.39
C LEU A 54 -17.95 -0.24 0.02
N LEU A 55 -19.00 0.47 -0.41
CA LEU A 55 -19.00 1.23 -1.65
C LEU A 55 -17.96 2.37 -1.62
N MET A 56 -17.81 3.08 -0.50
CA MET A 56 -16.76 4.08 -0.32
C MET A 56 -15.36 3.46 -0.52
N CYS A 57 -15.08 2.34 0.17
CA CYS A 57 -13.83 1.61 0.03
C CYS A 57 -13.60 1.12 -1.40
N ALA A 58 -14.61 0.54 -2.05
CA ALA A 58 -14.52 0.07 -3.42
C ALA A 58 -14.21 1.21 -4.41
N SER A 59 -14.82 2.37 -4.20
CA SER A 59 -14.66 3.54 -5.08
C SER A 59 -13.23 4.06 -5.12
N TRP A 60 -12.45 3.89 -4.04
CA TRP A 60 -11.05 4.30 -3.97
C TRP A 60 -10.19 3.66 -5.07
N HIS A 61 -10.48 2.41 -5.41
CA HIS A 61 -9.75 1.65 -6.43
C HIS A 61 -10.46 1.57 -7.78
N GLN A 62 -11.58 2.27 -7.95
CA GLN A 62 -12.18 2.45 -9.27
C GLN A 62 -11.35 3.43 -10.12
N VAL A 63 -11.57 3.39 -11.43
CA VAL A 63 -11.05 4.40 -12.35
C VAL A 63 -12.26 5.05 -13.03
N PRO A 64 -12.54 6.34 -12.76
CA PRO A 64 -11.78 7.24 -11.88
C PRO A 64 -12.01 6.99 -10.37
N ALA A 65 -10.99 7.25 -9.55
CA ALA A 65 -11.05 6.99 -8.10
C ALA A 65 -12.05 7.91 -7.37
N GLY A 66 -12.78 7.37 -6.39
CA GLY A 66 -13.88 8.04 -5.70
C GLY A 66 -15.23 7.91 -6.39
N SER A 67 -15.32 7.09 -7.45
CA SER A 67 -16.55 6.83 -8.19
C SER A 67 -16.94 5.35 -8.19
N ILE A 68 -18.20 5.04 -8.44
CA ILE A 68 -18.73 3.68 -8.70
C ILE A 68 -19.71 3.74 -9.89
N PRO A 69 -19.82 2.68 -10.71
CA PRO A 69 -20.73 2.66 -11.85
C PRO A 69 -22.20 2.68 -11.39
N ASN A 70 -23.07 3.34 -12.15
CA ASN A 70 -24.51 3.28 -11.97
C ASN A 70 -25.10 2.00 -12.60
N ASP A 71 -24.77 0.84 -12.03
CA ASP A 71 -25.31 -0.47 -12.42
C ASP A 71 -25.57 -1.32 -11.17
N ASP A 72 -26.84 -1.66 -10.92
CA ASP A 72 -27.24 -2.36 -9.69
C ASP A 72 -26.65 -3.77 -9.52
N ARG A 73 -26.23 -4.43 -10.60
CA ARG A 73 -25.55 -5.72 -10.52
C ARG A 73 -24.14 -5.54 -9.98
N VAL A 74 -23.46 -4.47 -10.42
CA VAL A 74 -22.12 -4.13 -9.94
C VAL A 74 -22.20 -3.58 -8.51
N LEU A 75 -23.13 -2.67 -8.24
CA LEU A 75 -23.34 -2.10 -6.92
C LEU A 75 -23.70 -3.16 -5.88
N SER A 76 -24.61 -4.10 -6.20
CA SER A 76 -24.95 -5.23 -5.32
C SER A 76 -23.71 -6.05 -4.94
N ASN A 77 -22.82 -6.31 -5.90
CA ASN A 77 -21.59 -7.04 -5.64
C ASN A 77 -20.61 -6.23 -4.75
N LEU A 78 -20.40 -4.94 -5.07
CA LEU A 78 -19.50 -4.07 -4.30
C LEU A 78 -20.00 -3.80 -2.87
N ALA A 79 -21.32 -3.74 -2.67
CA ALA A 79 -21.98 -3.58 -1.37
C ALA A 79 -22.00 -4.86 -0.53
N GLY A 80 -21.50 -5.99 -1.06
CA GLY A 80 -21.41 -7.27 -0.34
C GLY A 80 -22.68 -8.12 -0.40
N PHE A 81 -23.65 -7.80 -1.26
CA PHE A 81 -24.82 -8.64 -1.54
C PHE A 81 -24.56 -9.66 -2.67
N GLY A 82 -23.40 -9.58 -3.32
CA GLY A 82 -23.01 -10.48 -4.40
C GLY A 82 -23.91 -10.33 -5.63
N ARG A 83 -24.60 -11.41 -6.02
CA ARG A 83 -25.51 -11.42 -7.18
C ARG A 83 -26.97 -11.16 -6.80
N VAL A 84 -27.27 -10.91 -5.51
CA VAL A 84 -28.63 -10.81 -4.98
C VAL A 84 -29.14 -9.36 -5.08
N VAL A 85 -29.37 -8.90 -6.31
CA VAL A 85 -29.74 -7.49 -6.60
C VAL A 85 -31.00 -7.05 -5.87
N LYS A 86 -32.01 -7.91 -5.76
CA LYS A 86 -33.27 -7.60 -5.04
C LYS A 86 -33.07 -7.27 -3.56
N GLU A 87 -32.05 -7.85 -2.93
CA GLU A 87 -31.75 -7.54 -1.53
C GLU A 87 -31.02 -6.20 -1.42
N TRP A 88 -30.08 -5.96 -2.34
CA TRP A 88 -29.39 -4.67 -2.46
C TRP A 88 -30.37 -3.49 -2.66
N GLU A 89 -31.37 -3.65 -3.53
CA GLU A 89 -32.34 -2.60 -3.84
C GLU A 89 -33.07 -2.05 -2.61
N LYS A 90 -33.26 -2.85 -1.56
CA LYS A 90 -33.89 -2.40 -0.30
C LYS A 90 -33.08 -1.35 0.45
N PHE A 91 -31.75 -1.41 0.33
CA PHE A 91 -30.81 -0.56 1.07
C PHE A 91 -30.12 0.47 0.17
N LYS A 92 -30.35 0.42 -1.15
CA LYS A 92 -29.65 1.24 -2.15
C LYS A 92 -29.74 2.73 -1.87
N GLU A 93 -30.94 3.23 -1.57
CA GLU A 93 -31.16 4.66 -1.36
C GLU A 93 -30.34 5.19 -0.17
N GLU A 94 -30.40 4.50 0.96
CA GLU A 94 -29.64 4.86 2.17
C GLU A 94 -28.14 4.62 2.00
N ALA A 95 -27.73 3.52 1.36
CA ALA A 95 -26.31 3.23 1.11
C ALA A 95 -25.65 4.22 0.14
N LEU A 96 -26.45 4.80 -0.77
CA LEU A 96 -26.03 5.87 -1.68
C LEU A 96 -26.29 7.28 -1.13
N HIS A 97 -26.58 7.43 0.17
CA HIS A 97 -26.73 8.73 0.81
C HIS A 97 -25.48 9.60 0.60
N GLY A 98 -25.67 10.79 0.02
CA GLY A 98 -24.60 11.75 -0.25
C GLY A 98 -23.78 11.47 -1.52
N TRP A 99 -24.08 10.41 -2.28
CA TRP A 99 -23.48 10.18 -3.60
C TRP A 99 -24.11 11.07 -4.67
N ILE A 100 -23.31 11.48 -5.65
CA ILE A 100 -23.73 12.35 -6.75
C ILE A 100 -23.65 11.57 -8.07
N LEU A 101 -24.80 11.34 -8.72
CA LEU A 101 -24.83 10.80 -10.08
C LEU A 101 -24.38 11.89 -11.06
N CYS A 102 -23.31 11.63 -11.81
CA CYS A 102 -22.76 12.55 -12.80
C CYS A 102 -23.13 12.15 -14.23
N ASP A 103 -22.86 13.04 -15.19
CA ASP A 103 -23.21 12.86 -16.61
C ASP A 103 -22.45 11.73 -17.34
N ASP A 104 -21.42 11.17 -16.71
CA ASP A 104 -20.70 9.97 -17.15
C ASP A 104 -21.36 8.65 -16.70
N ASN A 105 -22.57 8.73 -16.12
CA ASN A 105 -23.33 7.61 -15.57
C ASN A 105 -22.60 6.88 -14.43
N ARG A 106 -21.88 7.62 -13.58
CA ARG A 106 -21.25 7.11 -12.36
C ARG A 106 -21.69 7.91 -11.14
N TYR A 107 -21.75 7.25 -10.00
CA TYR A 107 -21.92 7.89 -8.70
C TYR A 107 -20.56 8.29 -8.15
N TYR A 108 -20.41 9.53 -7.70
CA TYR A 108 -19.21 10.03 -7.04
C TYR A 108 -19.48 10.32 -5.57
N HIS A 109 -18.59 9.87 -4.70
CA HIS A 109 -18.64 10.23 -3.29
C HIS A 109 -17.79 11.48 -3.07
N PRO A 110 -18.36 12.64 -2.65
CA PRO A 110 -17.62 13.90 -2.57
C PRO A 110 -16.36 13.84 -1.71
N VAL A 111 -16.45 13.20 -0.52
CA VAL A 111 -15.31 13.08 0.40
C VAL A 111 -14.20 12.18 -0.15
N VAL A 112 -14.55 11.02 -0.71
CA VAL A 112 -13.53 10.12 -1.31
C VAL A 112 -12.92 10.76 -2.55
N SER A 113 -13.71 11.48 -3.35
CA SER A 113 -13.23 12.24 -4.51
C SER A 113 -12.23 13.33 -4.12
N GLU A 114 -12.49 14.07 -3.05
CA GLU A 114 -11.56 15.05 -2.46
C GLU A 114 -10.22 14.38 -2.09
N LYS A 115 -10.27 13.24 -1.38
CA LYS A 115 -9.07 12.47 -1.00
C LYS A 115 -8.35 11.87 -2.21
N ALA A 116 -9.09 11.47 -3.24
CA ALA A 116 -8.52 10.97 -4.48
C ALA A 116 -7.72 12.06 -5.20
N LEU A 117 -8.23 13.29 -5.26
CA LEU A 117 -7.50 14.42 -5.85
C LEU A 117 -6.23 14.78 -5.07
N GLU A 118 -6.28 14.77 -3.72
CA GLU A 118 -5.12 14.99 -2.86
C GLU A 118 -4.02 13.94 -3.11
N SER A 119 -4.40 12.65 -3.14
CA SER A 119 -3.46 11.55 -3.40
C SER A 119 -2.94 11.56 -4.84
N TRP A 120 -3.79 11.87 -5.81
CA TRP A 120 -3.40 11.99 -7.21
C TRP A 120 -2.37 13.10 -7.41
N LYS A 121 -2.63 14.30 -6.86
CA LYS A 121 -1.67 15.41 -6.87
C LYS A 121 -0.32 14.98 -6.28
N SER A 122 -0.35 14.36 -5.10
CA SER A 122 0.86 13.87 -4.42
C SER A 122 1.63 12.83 -5.24
N LYS A 123 0.92 11.88 -5.87
CA LYS A 123 1.49 10.86 -6.77
C LYS A 123 2.23 11.50 -7.94
N ARG A 124 1.63 12.51 -8.57
CA ARG A 124 2.21 13.22 -9.73
C ARG A 124 3.41 14.06 -9.33
N GLU A 125 3.33 14.79 -8.24
CA GLU A 125 4.45 15.60 -7.72
C GLU A 125 5.66 14.73 -7.37
N TYR A 126 5.44 13.59 -6.72
CA TYR A 126 6.50 12.63 -6.42
C TYR A 126 7.14 12.06 -7.70
N SER A 127 6.30 11.64 -8.64
CA SER A 127 6.75 11.10 -9.93
C SER A 127 7.60 12.12 -10.69
N TYR A 128 7.16 13.38 -10.71
CA TYR A 128 7.92 14.48 -11.30
C TYR A 128 9.24 14.74 -10.58
N LYS A 129 9.28 14.74 -9.24
CA LYS A 129 10.53 14.87 -8.48
C LYS A 129 11.54 13.79 -8.86
N LYS A 130 11.10 12.53 -8.92
CA LYS A 130 11.93 11.39 -9.35
C LYS A 130 12.40 11.52 -10.79
N PHE A 131 11.51 11.93 -11.69
CA PHE A 131 11.84 12.22 -13.08
C PHE A 131 12.91 13.31 -13.20
N ALA A 132 12.71 14.46 -12.56
CA ALA A 132 13.67 15.57 -12.58
C ALA A 132 15.02 15.16 -11.99
N ASP A 133 15.05 14.40 -10.90
CA ASP A 133 16.28 13.88 -10.31
C ASP A 133 17.05 12.93 -11.23
N ARG A 134 16.35 12.08 -12.00
CA ARG A 134 16.98 11.22 -13.00
C ARG A 134 17.64 12.06 -14.10
N ILE A 135 16.96 13.07 -14.63
CA ILE A 135 17.54 13.96 -15.64
C ILE A 135 18.73 14.74 -15.07
N ARG A 136 18.63 15.30 -13.85
CA ARG A 136 19.78 15.98 -13.20
C ARG A 136 20.99 15.06 -13.08
N LYS A 137 20.79 13.80 -12.71
CA LYS A 137 21.88 12.80 -12.61
C LYS A 137 22.46 12.45 -13.97
N ALA A 138 21.61 12.31 -15.00
CA ALA A 138 22.07 12.06 -16.37
C ALA A 138 22.86 13.25 -16.93
N ASN A 139 22.37 14.48 -16.76
CA ASN A 139 23.03 15.70 -17.23
C ASN A 139 24.42 15.92 -16.62
N LYS A 140 24.65 15.48 -15.36
CA LYS A 140 25.98 15.54 -14.74
C LYS A 140 27.05 14.73 -15.49
N GLN A 141 26.65 13.73 -16.27
CA GLN A 141 27.56 12.89 -17.05
C GLN A 141 27.70 13.36 -18.51
N LEU A 142 26.94 14.38 -18.92
CA LEU A 142 26.92 14.88 -20.30
C LEU A 142 27.62 16.25 -20.37
N PRO A 143 28.33 16.54 -21.48
CA PRO A 143 28.84 17.88 -21.73
C PRO A 143 27.68 18.87 -21.85
N GLU A 144 27.91 20.14 -21.47
CA GLU A 144 26.86 21.16 -21.31
C GLU A 144 25.93 21.31 -22.53
N HIS A 145 26.49 21.25 -23.74
CA HIS A 145 25.74 21.34 -25.00
C HIS A 145 24.81 20.16 -25.30
N GLN A 146 24.93 19.05 -24.57
CA GLN A 146 24.10 17.83 -24.72
C GLN A 146 23.13 17.64 -23.56
N GLN A 147 23.11 18.55 -22.57
CA GLN A 147 22.23 18.41 -21.41
C GLN A 147 20.75 18.58 -21.79
N ILE A 148 19.91 17.78 -21.15
CA ILE A 148 18.46 17.82 -21.34
C ILE A 148 17.85 18.86 -20.40
N THR A 149 17.08 19.80 -20.94
CA THR A 149 16.32 20.76 -20.14
C THR A 149 15.17 20.06 -19.44
N ILE A 150 15.11 20.19 -18.11
CA ILE A 150 14.00 19.65 -17.33
C ILE A 150 12.77 20.53 -17.57
N PRO A 151 11.65 19.98 -18.07
CA PRO A 151 10.42 20.75 -18.29
C PRO A 151 9.80 21.16 -16.96
N SER A 152 8.89 22.15 -16.97
CA SER A 152 8.07 22.42 -15.78
C SER A 152 7.11 21.26 -15.48
N PHE A 153 6.56 21.25 -14.26
CA PHE A 153 5.58 20.25 -13.85
C PHE A 153 4.38 20.20 -14.80
N ASP A 154 3.81 21.35 -15.15
CA ASP A 154 2.61 21.43 -16.01
C ASP A 154 2.87 20.95 -17.44
N VAL A 155 4.06 21.24 -17.99
CA VAL A 155 4.47 20.77 -19.32
C VAL A 155 4.64 19.25 -19.31
N TRP A 156 5.30 18.71 -18.28
CA TRP A 156 5.48 17.26 -18.13
C TRP A 156 4.15 16.52 -17.93
N VAL A 157 3.24 17.13 -17.15
CA VAL A 157 1.86 16.67 -16.95
C VAL A 157 1.08 16.65 -18.26
N SER A 158 1.15 17.73 -19.04
CA SER A 158 0.44 17.86 -20.32
C SER A 158 0.97 16.88 -21.37
N ALA A 159 2.23 16.46 -21.24
CA ALA A 159 2.86 15.44 -22.07
C ALA A 159 2.49 13.99 -21.69
N GLY A 160 1.59 13.79 -20.73
CA GLY A 160 1.20 12.45 -20.27
C GLY A 160 2.17 11.81 -19.28
N MET A 161 2.97 12.61 -18.56
CA MET A 161 3.87 12.16 -17.49
C MET A 161 4.90 11.08 -17.94
N PRO A 162 5.65 11.31 -19.03
CA PRO A 162 6.54 10.30 -19.60
C PRO A 162 7.72 9.97 -18.67
N SER A 163 8.21 8.72 -18.77
CA SER A 163 9.40 8.25 -18.06
C SER A 163 10.68 8.88 -18.58
N ASP A 164 10.73 9.20 -19.86
CA ASP A 164 11.89 9.73 -20.58
C ASP A 164 11.55 11.09 -21.19
N TRP A 165 12.57 11.92 -21.41
CA TRP A 165 12.39 13.28 -21.95
C TRP A 165 13.52 13.67 -22.87
N SER A 166 13.19 14.42 -23.92
CA SER A 166 14.15 14.99 -24.84
C SER A 166 13.90 16.49 -25.03
N ASN A 167 14.92 17.23 -25.46
CA ASN A 167 14.76 18.65 -25.77
C ASN A 167 13.80 18.88 -26.96
N ASP A 168 13.65 17.90 -27.86
CA ASP A 168 12.68 17.94 -28.96
C ASP A 168 11.24 17.84 -28.45
N SER A 169 11.02 17.07 -27.37
CA SER A 169 9.72 16.98 -26.68
C SER A 169 9.26 18.35 -26.16
N THR A 170 10.16 19.13 -25.55
CA THR A 170 9.86 20.49 -25.07
C THR A 170 9.46 21.42 -26.21
N ARG A 171 10.18 21.37 -27.35
CA ARG A 171 9.92 22.24 -28.51
C ARG A 171 8.56 21.95 -29.14
N LYS A 172 8.25 20.69 -29.39
CA LYS A 172 6.95 20.26 -29.96
C LYS A 172 5.76 20.71 -29.10
N ILE A 173 5.88 20.60 -27.78
CA ILE A 173 4.82 21.04 -26.86
C ILE A 173 4.70 22.57 -26.90
N SER A 174 5.80 23.31 -26.86
CA SER A 174 5.75 24.78 -26.96
C SER A 174 5.14 25.27 -28.27
N GLU A 175 5.44 24.62 -29.40
CA GLU A 175 4.85 24.96 -30.71
C GLU A 175 3.35 24.64 -30.76
N SER A 176 2.93 23.51 -30.19
CA SER A 176 1.51 23.16 -30.08
C SER A 176 0.70 24.10 -29.17
N GLN A 177 1.30 24.59 -28.09
CA GLN A 177 0.67 25.55 -27.17
C GLN A 177 0.58 26.96 -27.76
N ILE A 178 1.53 27.35 -28.61
CA ILE A 178 1.46 28.62 -29.37
C ILE A 178 0.36 28.54 -30.44
N ALA A 179 0.19 27.39 -31.09
CA ALA A 179 -0.88 27.17 -32.07
C ALA A 179 -2.28 27.11 -31.42
N SER A 180 -2.40 26.58 -30.19
CA SER A 180 -3.70 26.50 -29.48
C SER A 180 -4.13 27.80 -28.81
N ASN A 181 -3.24 28.77 -28.61
CA ASN A 181 -3.55 30.05 -27.95
C ASN A 181 -4.37 31.04 -28.81
N ASN A 182 -4.78 30.66 -30.03
CA ASN A 182 -5.60 31.49 -30.93
C ASN A 182 -7.11 31.15 -30.93
N PHE A 183 -7.62 30.33 -30.00
CA PHE A 183 -9.07 30.10 -29.83
C PHE A 183 -9.49 30.16 -28.35
N PRO A 184 -10.73 30.59 -28.03
CA PRO A 184 -11.18 30.77 -26.65
C PRO A 184 -11.23 29.43 -25.91
N LYS A 185 -10.91 29.47 -24.61
CA LYS A 185 -10.87 28.32 -23.70
C LYS A 185 -12.23 27.61 -23.61
N GLU A 186 -12.42 26.57 -24.40
CA GLU A 186 -13.34 25.48 -24.11
C GLU A 186 -12.60 24.14 -24.12
N HIS A 187 -13.09 23.23 -23.28
CA HIS A 187 -12.49 21.98 -22.86
C HIS A 187 -11.93 21.14 -24.02
N VAL A 188 -10.64 20.79 -23.91
CA VAL A 188 -9.99 19.84 -24.82
C VAL A 188 -10.21 18.43 -24.29
N SER A 189 -11.13 17.71 -24.95
CA SER A 189 -11.22 16.25 -24.93
C SER A 189 -10.00 15.66 -25.68
N VAL A 190 -9.23 14.78 -25.04
CA VAL A 190 -8.15 14.04 -25.70
C VAL A 190 -8.50 12.57 -25.74
N SER A 191 -8.60 12.07 -26.98
CA SER A 191 -8.94 10.71 -27.36
C SER A 191 -7.92 9.67 -26.90
N GLU A 192 -8.45 8.49 -26.62
CA GLU A 192 -7.81 7.21 -26.36
C GLU A 192 -6.61 6.92 -27.27
N VAL A 193 -5.45 6.65 -26.66
CA VAL A 193 -4.52 5.61 -27.11
C VAL A 193 -3.92 4.96 -25.86
N VAL A 194 -4.29 3.71 -25.62
CA VAL A 194 -3.72 2.85 -24.56
C VAL A 194 -2.47 2.15 -25.10
N PRO A 195 -1.33 2.24 -24.40
CA PRO A 195 -0.30 1.20 -24.49
C PRO A 195 -0.26 0.33 -23.23
N LYS A 196 0.03 -0.95 -23.46
CA LYS A 196 -0.05 -2.09 -22.55
C LYS A 196 0.82 -1.99 -21.29
N GLU A 197 0.22 -2.53 -20.24
CA GLU A 197 0.75 -3.06 -18.98
C GLU A 197 2.27 -3.22 -18.88
N ALA A 198 2.86 -2.45 -17.96
CA ALA A 198 4.08 -2.82 -17.24
C ALA A 198 3.75 -2.80 -15.75
N GLN A 199 3.85 -3.97 -15.12
CA GLN A 199 3.65 -4.17 -13.69
C GLN A 199 4.66 -3.32 -12.90
N ASN A 200 4.18 -2.31 -12.19
CA ASN A 200 4.98 -1.54 -11.24
C ASN A 200 4.41 -1.75 -9.84
N ASN A 201 5.05 -2.64 -9.08
CA ASN A 201 4.84 -2.78 -7.64
C ASN A 201 5.51 -1.59 -6.93
N SER A 202 4.83 -0.46 -6.87
CA SER A 202 5.22 0.67 -6.01
C SER A 202 4.27 0.73 -4.84
N ALA A 203 4.73 0.33 -3.65
CA ALA A 203 4.02 0.59 -2.41
C ALA A 203 3.74 2.10 -2.33
N GLY A 204 2.46 2.47 -2.27
CA GLY A 204 1.98 3.85 -2.26
C GLY A 204 2.81 4.75 -1.34
N ILE A 205 2.99 6.00 -1.78
CA ILE A 205 3.77 6.99 -1.04
C ILE A 205 3.04 7.27 0.28
N PRO A 206 3.66 7.07 1.45
CA PRO A 206 3.05 7.47 2.71
C PRO A 206 2.81 8.98 2.68
N SER A 207 1.60 9.43 3.05
CA SER A 207 1.36 10.84 3.30
C SER A 207 2.29 11.28 4.44
N GLU A 208 3.20 12.21 4.16
CA GLU A 208 4.04 12.87 5.14
C GLU A 208 3.15 13.79 5.98
N ASN A 209 2.33 13.24 6.90
CA ASN A 209 1.64 13.92 8.02
C ASN A 209 0.71 13.05 8.88
N ALA A 210 0.59 11.73 8.68
CA ALA A 210 -0.20 10.91 9.60
C ALA A 210 0.62 10.58 10.87
N LEU A 211 0.32 11.29 11.97
CA LEU A 211 0.70 11.01 13.37
C LEU A 211 2.08 11.54 13.85
N LYS A 212 2.18 12.86 14.04
CA LYS A 212 2.90 13.42 15.20
C LYS A 212 1.92 13.48 16.37
N GLY A 213 1.87 12.40 17.17
CA GLY A 213 1.11 12.32 18.41
C GLY A 213 2.07 12.23 19.59
N THR A 214 2.04 13.26 20.42
CA THR A 214 2.81 13.45 21.65
C THR A 214 2.58 12.36 22.69
N GLU A 215 3.67 12.01 23.37
CA GLU A 215 3.74 11.15 24.57
C GLU A 215 2.75 11.62 25.65
N HIS A 216 1.92 10.71 26.18
CA HIS A 216 1.46 10.80 27.58
C HIS A 216 1.07 9.43 28.14
N ASN A 217 1.71 9.13 29.27
CA ASN A 217 1.52 8.04 30.23
C ASN A 217 0.06 7.57 30.42
N ILE A 218 -0.17 6.24 30.34
CA ILE A 218 -1.28 5.61 31.05
C ILE A 218 -0.72 4.48 31.93
N ARG A 219 -0.94 4.65 33.23
CA ARG A 219 -0.67 3.71 34.31
C ARG A 219 -1.66 2.54 34.23
N GLU A 220 -1.14 1.34 34.48
CA GLU A 220 -1.90 0.11 34.65
C GLU A 220 -2.91 0.23 35.81
N HIS A 221 -4.15 -0.21 35.61
CA HIS A 221 -4.98 -0.69 36.71
C HIS A 221 -5.76 -1.95 36.33
N ASN A 222 -5.46 -3.01 37.09
CA ASN A 222 -6.13 -4.30 37.17
C ASN A 222 -7.63 -4.20 37.40
N ILE A 223 -8.43 -5.01 36.69
CA ILE A 223 -9.60 -5.69 37.29
C ILE A 223 -9.70 -7.12 36.75
N ASN A 224 -9.52 -8.07 37.66
CA ASN A 224 -9.87 -9.49 37.52
C ASN A 224 -11.38 -9.66 37.32
N ASN A 225 -11.80 -10.62 36.49
CA ASN A 225 -12.79 -11.61 36.90
C ASN A 225 -12.79 -12.81 35.97
N ASN A 226 -12.57 -13.98 36.58
CA ASN A 226 -12.66 -15.31 35.99
C ASN A 226 -13.76 -16.06 36.74
N LYS A 227 -14.63 -16.80 36.03
CA LYS A 227 -15.11 -18.16 36.39
C LYS A 227 -16.25 -18.63 35.48
N ASN A 228 -15.96 -19.69 34.72
CA ASN A 228 -16.71 -20.96 34.54
C ASN A 228 -16.54 -21.46 33.08
N ILE A 229 -16.30 -22.72 32.70
CA ILE A 229 -16.08 -24.06 33.27
C ILE A 229 -15.40 -24.88 32.12
N CYS A 230 -14.60 -25.91 32.45
CA CYS A 230 -13.69 -26.69 31.57
C CYS A 230 -14.33 -27.91 30.80
N PRO A 231 -13.57 -28.62 29.91
CA PRO A 231 -13.99 -29.33 28.66
C PRO A 231 -14.07 -30.89 28.83
N PRO A 232 -14.06 -31.85 27.83
CA PRO A 232 -13.20 -32.04 26.62
C PRO A 232 -13.96 -32.56 25.34
N SER A 233 -13.47 -32.51 24.09
CA SER A 233 -12.49 -33.44 23.49
C SER A 233 -12.42 -33.21 21.96
N GLY A 234 -11.23 -33.33 21.35
CA GLY A 234 -11.03 -33.90 19.99
C GLY A 234 -10.88 -32.97 18.77
N GLU A 235 -9.69 -32.36 18.61
CA GLU A 235 -8.97 -31.95 17.36
C GLU A 235 -9.63 -31.00 16.32
N PRO A 236 -8.87 -30.24 15.48
CA PRO A 236 -7.41 -30.06 15.34
C PRO A 236 -6.92 -28.63 15.68
N GLU A 237 -5.68 -28.46 16.14
CA GLU A 237 -5.14 -27.13 16.53
C GLU A 237 -4.94 -26.18 15.32
N PRO A 238 -5.54 -24.96 15.34
CA PRO A 238 -5.19 -23.87 14.43
C PRO A 238 -4.00 -23.05 14.97
N ALA A 239 -3.26 -22.43 14.04
CA ALA A 239 -2.02 -21.68 14.26
C ALA A 239 -2.00 -20.83 15.54
N LYS A 240 -1.10 -21.17 16.46
CA LYS A 240 -0.86 -20.45 17.71
C LYS A 240 -0.49 -18.99 17.39
N ASN A 241 -1.27 -18.06 17.92
CA ASN A 241 -0.92 -16.65 18.00
C ASN A 241 0.24 -16.51 19.02
N GLN A 242 1.46 -16.82 18.57
CA GLN A 242 2.64 -16.86 19.43
C GLN A 242 3.12 -15.45 19.70
N ASN A 243 3.05 -15.02 20.95
CA ASN A 243 3.60 -13.76 21.42
C ASN A 243 5.12 -13.91 21.63
N PHE A 244 5.92 -13.50 20.66
CA PHE A 244 7.39 -13.62 20.67
C PHE A 244 8.14 -12.54 21.47
N LYS A 245 7.49 -11.87 22.43
CA LYS A 245 8.07 -10.69 23.11
C LYS A 245 9.37 -11.02 23.84
N LYS A 246 9.47 -12.19 24.48
CA LYS A 246 10.67 -12.59 25.25
C LYS A 246 11.81 -12.97 24.32
N GLU A 247 11.50 -13.73 23.28
CA GLU A 247 12.41 -14.23 22.26
C GLU A 247 13.05 -13.07 21.49
N ILE A 248 12.26 -12.06 21.11
CA ILE A 248 12.76 -10.86 20.45
C ILE A 248 13.74 -10.10 21.34
N GLN A 249 13.40 -9.92 22.62
CA GLN A 249 14.26 -9.22 23.56
C GLN A 249 15.58 -9.97 23.77
N GLU A 250 15.50 -11.29 23.91
CA GLU A 250 16.66 -12.16 24.07
C GLU A 250 17.61 -12.08 22.87
N ILE A 251 17.08 -12.19 21.65
CA ILE A 251 17.86 -12.07 20.40
C ILE A 251 18.52 -10.68 20.31
N PHE A 252 17.78 -9.64 20.67
CA PHE A 252 18.29 -8.27 20.59
C PHE A 252 19.44 -8.00 21.57
N GLU A 253 19.32 -8.43 22.83
CA GLU A 253 20.40 -8.29 23.81
C GLU A 253 21.62 -9.15 23.46
N PHE A 254 21.37 -10.36 22.93
CA PHE A 254 22.44 -11.20 22.41
C PHE A 254 23.20 -10.50 21.27
N TRP A 255 22.49 -9.94 20.29
CA TRP A 255 23.09 -9.16 19.21
C TRP A 255 23.91 -7.96 19.71
N LYS A 256 23.40 -7.19 20.67
CA LYS A 256 24.13 -6.07 21.27
C LYS A 256 25.44 -6.52 21.89
N THR A 257 25.39 -7.61 22.64
CA THR A 257 26.55 -8.19 23.33
C THR A 257 27.58 -8.72 22.33
N THR A 258 27.16 -9.54 21.37
CA THR A 258 28.06 -10.21 20.41
C THR A 258 28.76 -9.24 19.46
N LEU A 259 28.10 -8.14 19.07
CA LEU A 259 28.65 -7.15 18.14
C LEU A 259 29.07 -5.84 18.83
N ALA A 260 29.25 -5.86 20.15
CA ALA A 260 29.69 -4.74 20.98
C ALA A 260 28.98 -3.41 20.66
N LYS A 261 27.65 -3.46 20.53
CA LYS A 261 26.84 -2.29 20.21
C LYS A 261 26.74 -1.36 21.42
N SER A 262 26.67 -0.05 21.16
CA SER A 262 26.51 0.96 22.21
C SER A 262 25.28 0.69 23.06
N ASN A 263 25.35 0.99 24.37
CA ASN A 263 24.23 0.91 25.30
C ASN A 263 23.06 1.82 24.90
N GLN A 264 23.31 2.86 24.10
CA GLN A 264 22.28 3.73 23.51
C GLN A 264 21.49 3.06 22.37
N THR A 265 21.90 1.87 21.93
CA THR A 265 21.22 1.12 20.87
C THR A 265 19.93 0.53 21.43
N LEU A 266 18.79 1.08 20.98
CA LEU A 266 17.46 0.64 21.38
C LEU A 266 16.85 -0.35 20.38
N LEU A 267 15.95 -1.18 20.91
CA LEU A 267 15.08 -2.05 20.13
C LEU A 267 13.99 -1.20 19.48
N SER A 268 14.27 -0.66 18.29
CA SER A 268 13.29 0.07 17.49
C SER A 268 12.22 -0.86 16.92
N ASP A 269 11.08 -0.31 16.53
CA ASP A 269 10.01 -1.10 15.89
C ASP A 269 10.48 -1.81 14.61
N LYS A 270 11.40 -1.19 13.85
CA LYS A 270 11.99 -1.80 12.65
C LYS A 270 12.83 -3.04 12.99
N ARG A 271 13.70 -2.95 14.00
CA ARG A 271 14.51 -4.08 14.48
C ARG A 271 13.64 -5.19 15.04
N LYS A 272 12.64 -4.83 15.84
CA LYS A 272 11.63 -5.75 16.38
C LYS A 272 10.89 -6.49 15.26
N ALA A 273 10.43 -5.77 14.24
CA ALA A 273 9.70 -6.35 13.12
C ALA A 273 10.56 -7.35 12.33
N LYS A 274 11.86 -7.06 12.12
CA LYS A 274 12.77 -7.98 11.41
C LYS A 274 13.03 -9.27 12.19
N ILE A 275 13.22 -9.20 13.50
CA ILE A 275 13.39 -10.40 14.34
C ILE A 275 12.08 -11.20 14.37
N HIS A 276 10.95 -10.52 14.58
CA HIS A 276 9.63 -11.15 14.62
C HIS A 276 9.29 -11.88 13.32
N ALA A 277 9.63 -11.31 12.16
CA ALA A 277 9.40 -11.94 10.87
C ALA A 277 10.08 -13.31 10.75
N ARG A 278 11.33 -13.44 11.22
CA ARG A 278 12.07 -14.72 11.20
C ARG A 278 11.46 -15.74 12.16
N LEU A 279 11.09 -15.32 13.37
CA LEU A 279 10.41 -16.21 14.32
C LEU A 279 9.06 -16.72 13.76
N LYS A 280 8.30 -15.85 13.09
CA LYS A 280 7.03 -16.22 12.45
C LYS A 280 7.21 -17.20 11.27
N GLU A 281 8.33 -17.10 10.57
CA GLU A 281 8.72 -18.02 9.49
C GLU A 281 9.21 -19.39 10.03
N GLY A 282 9.30 -19.57 11.34
CA GLY A 282 9.66 -20.85 11.97
C GLY A 282 11.12 -20.97 12.38
N TYR A 283 11.92 -19.91 12.24
CA TYR A 283 13.29 -19.92 12.74
C TYR A 283 13.32 -19.96 14.27
N ALA A 284 14.10 -20.88 14.83
CA ALA A 284 14.35 -20.92 16.25
C ALA A 284 15.24 -19.73 16.69
N VAL A 285 15.08 -19.31 17.95
CA VAL A 285 15.92 -18.27 18.58
C VAL A 285 17.41 -18.57 18.40
N GLU A 286 17.80 -19.83 18.57
CA GLU A 286 19.18 -20.28 18.44
C GLU A 286 19.72 -20.14 17.01
N GLN A 287 18.89 -20.37 15.98
CA GLN A 287 19.31 -20.16 14.59
C GLN A 287 19.59 -18.69 14.30
N ILE A 288 18.77 -17.78 14.83
CA ILE A 288 19.00 -16.34 14.69
C ILE A 288 20.27 -15.91 15.46
N LYS A 289 20.53 -16.47 16.64
CA LYS A 289 21.80 -16.26 17.36
C LYS A 289 23.01 -16.79 16.57
N GLN A 290 22.89 -17.92 15.90
CA GLN A 290 23.95 -18.43 15.02
C GLN A 290 24.24 -17.48 13.86
N ALA A 291 23.21 -16.89 13.24
CA ALA A 291 23.40 -15.86 12.23
C ALA A 291 24.18 -14.64 12.76
N ILE A 292 23.86 -14.20 13.98
CA ILE A 292 24.57 -13.09 14.64
C ILE A 292 26.05 -13.44 14.85
N ILE A 293 26.36 -14.66 15.30
CA ILE A 293 27.72 -15.15 15.45
C ILE A 293 28.45 -15.23 14.09
N GLY A 294 27.78 -15.73 13.05
CA GLY A 294 28.38 -15.79 11.71
C GLY A 294 28.68 -14.40 11.15
N CYS A 295 27.82 -13.42 11.40
CA CYS A 295 28.08 -12.03 11.06
C CYS A 295 29.28 -11.46 11.84
N SER A 296 29.45 -11.80 13.13
CA SER A 296 30.59 -11.31 13.94
C SER A 296 31.93 -11.93 13.54
N LYS A 297 31.92 -13.14 12.97
CA LYS A 297 33.11 -13.82 12.43
C LYS A 297 33.53 -13.32 11.05
N SER A 298 32.68 -12.60 10.32
CA SER A 298 32.98 -12.10 8.99
C SER A 298 33.74 -10.77 9.04
N ALA A 299 35.05 -10.80 8.75
CA ALA A 299 35.90 -9.61 8.69
C ALA A 299 35.28 -8.51 7.81
N TYR A 300 34.77 -8.88 6.62
CA TYR A 300 34.10 -7.95 5.71
C TYR A 300 32.93 -7.20 6.36
N HIS A 301 32.04 -7.90 7.07
CA HIS A 301 30.86 -7.28 7.68
C HIS A 301 31.23 -6.42 8.90
N VAL A 302 32.20 -6.87 9.70
CA VAL A 302 32.66 -6.14 10.89
C VAL A 302 33.42 -4.86 10.49
N GLU A 303 34.39 -4.96 9.59
CA GLU A 303 35.23 -3.83 9.14
C GLU A 303 34.40 -2.73 8.46
N ASN A 304 33.43 -3.12 7.63
CA ASN A 304 32.54 -2.17 6.95
C ASN A 304 31.34 -1.72 7.80
N LYS A 305 31.27 -2.11 9.09
CA LYS A 305 30.17 -1.80 10.01
C LYS A 305 28.79 -2.30 9.54
N TYR A 306 28.75 -3.33 8.70
CA TYR A 306 27.53 -3.99 8.23
C TYR A 306 27.07 -5.07 9.20
N THR A 307 26.78 -4.65 10.42
CA THR A 307 26.46 -5.54 11.55
C THR A 307 25.12 -5.17 12.21
N ASP A 308 24.23 -4.48 11.50
CA ASP A 308 22.89 -4.17 12.03
C ASP A 308 21.98 -5.39 11.98
N ILE A 309 21.15 -5.60 13.02
CA ILE A 309 20.22 -6.72 13.09
C ILE A 309 19.16 -6.67 11.97
N GLU A 310 18.85 -5.48 11.43
CA GLU A 310 17.97 -5.34 10.26
C GLU A 310 18.59 -5.94 8.99
N LEU A 311 19.93 -5.97 8.90
CA LEU A 311 20.65 -6.60 7.79
C LEU A 311 20.73 -8.11 7.96
N ILE A 312 21.04 -8.57 9.18
CA ILE A 312 21.18 -9.99 9.52
C ILE A 312 19.82 -10.69 9.37
N CYS A 313 18.75 -10.08 9.88
CA CYS A 313 17.38 -10.59 9.79
C CYS A 313 16.60 -9.96 8.61
N ARG A 314 17.26 -9.58 7.51
CA ARG A 314 16.60 -8.88 6.40
C ARG A 314 15.51 -9.72 5.73
N ASP A 315 15.87 -10.94 5.36
CA ASP A 315 15.07 -12.00 4.73
C ASP A 315 15.63 -13.38 5.15
N ALA A 316 14.91 -14.46 4.84
CA ALA A 316 15.30 -15.84 5.16
C ALA A 316 16.68 -16.21 4.57
N GLY A 317 16.89 -15.95 3.28
CA GLY A 317 18.14 -16.30 2.60
C GLY A 317 19.38 -15.58 3.15
N LYS A 318 19.23 -14.31 3.57
CA LYS A 318 20.28 -13.58 4.30
C LYS A 318 20.59 -14.22 5.64
N LEU A 319 19.56 -14.59 6.40
CA LEU A 319 19.72 -15.22 7.70
C LEU A 319 20.46 -16.55 7.57
N ASP A 320 20.04 -17.40 6.63
CA ASP A 320 20.66 -18.71 6.35
C ASP A 320 22.14 -18.57 6.00
N ARG A 321 22.47 -17.63 5.11
CA ARG A 321 23.87 -17.36 4.73
C ARG A 321 24.74 -16.99 5.94
N PHE A 322 24.21 -16.22 6.88
CA PHE A 322 24.94 -15.91 8.11
C PHE A 322 25.02 -17.10 9.07
N ILE A 323 24.00 -17.97 9.12
CA ILE A 323 24.06 -19.22 9.89
C ILE A 323 25.19 -20.10 9.34
N GLU A 324 25.29 -20.26 8.02
CA GLU A 324 26.34 -21.05 7.39
C GLU A 324 27.75 -20.51 7.72
N MET A 325 27.90 -19.18 7.80
CA MET A 325 29.15 -18.54 8.18
C MET A 325 29.56 -18.77 9.65
N SER A 326 28.64 -19.22 10.52
CA SER A 326 28.95 -19.45 11.93
C SER A 326 29.73 -20.75 12.16
N ASN A 327 29.68 -21.69 11.21
CA ASN A 327 30.35 -22.99 11.26
C ASN A 327 31.72 -22.98 10.55
N PRO A 328 32.84 -23.18 11.28
CA PRO A 328 34.13 -23.37 10.67
C PRO A 328 34.21 -24.79 10.07
N THR A 329 34.07 -24.92 8.75
CA THR A 329 34.44 -26.09 7.91
C THR A 329 34.17 -27.50 8.48
N GLY A 330 33.07 -28.12 8.03
CA GLY A 330 33.03 -29.54 7.66
C GLY A 330 33.06 -30.62 8.76
N GLN A 331 31.90 -30.94 9.33
CA GLN A 331 31.54 -32.32 9.70
C GLN A 331 30.08 -32.58 9.30
N GLN A 332 29.85 -32.83 8.01
CA GLN A 332 28.75 -33.69 7.62
C GLN A 332 29.27 -35.13 7.74
N ASN A 333 28.80 -35.88 8.73
CA ASN A 333 28.74 -37.33 8.57
C ASN A 333 27.66 -37.59 7.50
N PRO A 334 27.96 -38.16 6.33
CA PRO A 334 26.92 -38.61 5.43
C PRO A 334 26.24 -39.81 6.10
N GLN A 335 25.08 -39.57 6.72
CA GLN A 335 24.13 -40.65 6.98
C GLN A 335 23.71 -41.21 5.61
N PRO A 336 23.74 -42.54 5.41
CA PRO A 336 23.23 -43.13 4.18
C PRO A 336 21.78 -42.69 4.00
N SER A 337 21.49 -42.15 2.81
CA SER A 337 20.19 -41.66 2.40
C SER A 337 19.13 -42.75 2.58
N GLN A 338 18.34 -42.64 3.65
CA GLN A 338 17.08 -43.33 3.74
C GLN A 338 16.21 -42.87 2.55
N PRO A 339 15.52 -43.77 1.84
CA PRO A 339 14.63 -43.39 0.75
C PRO A 339 13.65 -42.32 1.24
N ILE A 340 13.54 -41.22 0.50
CA ILE A 340 12.59 -40.15 0.80
C ILE A 340 11.19 -40.75 0.63
N ASP A 341 10.46 -40.87 1.73
CA ASP A 341 9.08 -41.32 1.72
C ASP A 341 8.18 -40.18 1.22
N LEU A 342 7.95 -40.19 -0.10
CA LEU A 342 7.14 -39.20 -0.80
C LEU A 342 5.66 -39.20 -0.35
N SER A 343 5.19 -40.22 0.37
CA SER A 343 3.80 -40.29 0.87
C SER A 343 3.48 -39.26 1.97
N LYS A 344 4.50 -38.59 2.50
CA LYS A 344 4.37 -37.56 3.57
C LYS A 344 4.20 -36.14 3.02
N TYR A 345 4.38 -35.96 1.71
CA TYR A 345 4.30 -34.65 1.06
C TYR A 345 2.96 -34.55 0.34
N LYS A 346 2.22 -33.46 0.59
CA LYS A 346 1.00 -33.15 -0.16
C LYS A 346 1.41 -32.64 -1.54
N ASP A 347 0.81 -33.21 -2.59
CA ASP A 347 0.94 -32.67 -3.93
C ASP A 347 0.47 -31.21 -3.94
N ILE A 348 1.35 -30.33 -4.42
CA ILE A 348 1.04 -28.91 -4.56
C ILE A 348 0.37 -28.76 -5.92
N GLU A 349 -0.97 -28.69 -5.93
CA GLU A 349 -1.71 -28.38 -7.15
C GLU A 349 -1.44 -26.93 -7.59
N GLY A 350 -0.85 -26.82 -8.78
CA GLY A 350 -0.56 -25.56 -9.46
C GLY A 350 0.17 -25.84 -10.77
N ALA A 351 -0.15 -25.10 -11.83
CA ALA A 351 0.63 -25.15 -13.06
C ALA A 351 1.98 -24.50 -12.79
N TRP A 352 3.02 -25.33 -12.68
CA TRP A 352 4.42 -24.91 -12.55
C TRP A 352 4.99 -24.45 -13.90
#